data_AF-A0A7Y0TGP5-F1
#
_entry.id   AF-A0A7Y0TGP5-F1
#
_cell.length_a   1.000
_cell.length_b   1.000
_cell.length_c   1.000
_cell.angle_alpha   90.00
_cell.angle_beta   90.00
_cell.angle_gamma   90.00
#
_symmetry.space_group_name_H-M   'P 1'
#
loop_
_entity.id
_entity.type
_entity.pdbx_description
1 polymer ?
#
loop_
_entity_poly.entity_id
_entity_poly.type
_entity_poly.pdbx_seq_one_letter_code
_entity_poly.pdbx_strand_id
1 'polypeptide(L)' 'MFGQMDLVLIGGVALLLFGPKKIPDLMKGLGKGLSEFKKAQNEFENEIKNVVDAPEVKSTKKE' A
#
# COMPACT_ATOMS: atom_id res chain seq x y z
N MET A 1 -17.30 -17.53 22.01
CA MET A 1 -18.31 -16.53 21.62
C MET A 1 -17.67 -15.17 21.65
N PHE A 2 -16.81 -14.87 20.67
CA PHE A 2 -16.48 -13.48 20.34
C PHE A 2 -17.27 -13.18 19.08
N GLY A 3 -18.30 -12.35 19.20
CA GLY A 3 -19.33 -12.16 18.19
C GLY A 3 -19.30 -10.76 17.61
N GLN A 4 -20.15 -10.51 16.60
CA GLN A 4 -20.34 -9.17 16.03
C GLN A 4 -20.62 -8.10 17.10
N MET A 5 -21.23 -8.47 18.23
CA MET A 5 -21.48 -7.59 19.38
C MET A 5 -20.19 -6.95 19.95
N ASP A 6 -19.10 -7.71 20.08
CA ASP A 6 -17.87 -7.21 20.71
C ASP A 6 -17.17 -6.19 19.82
N LEU A 7 -17.14 -6.45 18.50
CA LEU A 7 -16.63 -5.51 17.50
C LEU A 7 -17.45 -4.23 17.45
N VAL A 8 -18.78 -4.31 17.59
CA VAL A 8 -19.64 -3.12 17.64
C VAL A 8 -19.40 -2.31 18.91
N LEU A 9 -19.17 -2.96 20.06
CA LEU A 9 -18.88 -2.27 21.31
C LEU A 9 -17.53 -1.53 21.25
N ILE A 10 -16.47 -2.21 20.79
CA ILE A 10 -15.15 -1.61 20.61
C ILE A 10 -15.20 -0.48 19.56
N GLY A 11 -15.89 -0.72 18.44
CA GLY A 11 -16.15 0.28 17.43
C GLY A 11 -16.89 1.49 17.99
N GLY A 12 -17.91 1.29 18.83
CA GLY A 12 -18.67 2.34 19.51
C GLY A 12 -17.81 3.19 20.43
N VAL A 13 -16.95 2.58 21.26
CA VAL A 13 -16.01 3.31 22.12
C VAL A 13 -15.00 4.11 21.28
N ALA A 14 -14.43 3.49 20.24
CA ALA A 14 -13.52 4.19 19.33
C ALA A 14 -14.22 5.37 18.61
N LEU A 15 -15.48 5.21 18.23
CA LEU A 15 -16.30 6.26 17.62
C LEU A 15 -16.62 7.39 18.62
N LEU A 16 -16.75 7.12 19.92
CA LEU A 16 -16.89 8.18 20.93
C LEU A 16 -15.60 8.99 21.10
N LEU A 17 -14.44 8.31 21.11
CA LEU A 17 -13.14 8.97 21.30
C LEU A 17 -12.69 9.77 20.07
N PHE A 18 -12.81 9.17 18.88
CA PHE A 18 -12.31 9.75 17.63
C PHE A 18 -13.42 10.43 16.82
N GLY A 19 -14.69 10.07 17.01
CA GLY A 19 -15.81 10.58 16.24
C GLY A 19 -16.09 9.79 14.95
N PRO A 20 -17.36 9.66 14.54
CA PRO A 20 -17.76 8.89 13.36
C PRO A 20 -17.25 9.44 12.03
N LYS A 21 -16.88 10.73 11.99
CA LYS A 21 -16.32 11.36 10.79
C LYS A 21 -14.82 11.15 10.66
N LYS A 22 -14.06 11.00 11.76
CA LYS A 22 -12.58 10.89 11.68
C LYS A 22 -12.12 9.54 11.19
N ILE A 23 -12.78 8.45 11.58
CA ILE A 23 -12.45 7.09 11.13
C ILE A 23 -12.45 6.96 9.60
N PRO A 24 -13.52 7.32 8.86
CA PRO A 24 -13.53 7.23 7.40
C PRO A 24 -12.56 8.23 6.74
N ASP A 25 -12.30 9.38 7.37
CA ASP A 25 -11.36 10.37 6.84
C ASP A 25 -9.90 9.89 6.95
N LEU A 26 -9.52 9.31 8.09
CA LEU A 26 -8.23 8.63 8.28
C LEU A 26 -8.07 7.45 7.31
N MET A 27 -9.10 6.61 7.17
CA MET A 27 -9.06 5.48 6.22
C MET A 27 -8.89 5.95 4.78
N LYS A 28 -9.54 7.05 4.37
CA LYS A 28 -9.36 7.62 3.02
C LYS A 28 -7.93 8.12 2.82
N GLY A 29 -7.36 8.82 3.80
CA GLY A 29 -5.97 9.28 3.74
C GLY A 29 -4.97 8.13 3.67
N LEU A 30 -5.10 7.16 4.59
CA LEU A 30 -4.27 5.96 4.63
C LEU A 30 -4.43 5.10 3.38
N GLY A 31 -5.65 4.94 2.87
CA GLY A 31 -5.93 4.16 1.67
C GLY A 31 -5.32 4.77 0.42
N LYS A 32 -5.35 6.11 0.28
CA LYS A 32 -4.64 6.82 -0.79
C LYS A 32 -3.13 6.62 -0.68
N GLY A 33 -2.55 6.83 0.50
CA GLY A 33 -1.12 6.66 0.73
C GLY A 33 -0.65 5.22 0.44
N LEU A 34 -1.41 4.22 0.88
CA LEU A 34 -1.10 2.81 0.61
C LEU A 34 -1.25 2.45 -0.88
N SER A 35 -2.22 3.06 -1.58
CA SER A 35 -2.42 2.89 -3.01
C SER A 35 -1.26 3.48 -3.82
N GLU A 36 -0.82 4.70 -3.49
CA GLU A 36 0.33 5.35 -4.12
C GLU A 36 1.62 4.59 -3.82
N PHE A 37 1.82 4.16 -2.58
CA PHE A 37 2.97 3.34 -2.18
C PHE A 37 3.03 2.03 -2.96
N LYS A 38 1.88 1.36 -3.15
CA LYS A 38 1.82 0.11 -3.94
C LYS A 38 2.10 0.35 -5.43
N LYS A 39 1.63 1.47 -5.99
CA LYS A 39 1.95 1.84 -7.38
C LYS A 39 3.45 2.07 -7.57
N ALA A 40 4.07 2.84 -6.68
CA ALA A 40 5.50 3.11 -6.73
C ALA A 40 6.34 1.83 -6.58
N GLN A 41 5.94 0.92 -5.69
CA GLN A 41 6.59 -0.40 -5.56
C GLN A 41 6.50 -1.21 -6.85
N ASN A 42 5.32 -1.28 -7.47
CA ASN A 42 5.15 -2.02 -8.73
C ASN A 42 5.96 -1.41 -9.88
N GLU A 43 6.02 -0.08 -9.96
CA GLU A 43 6.80 0.63 -10.99
C GLU A 43 8.30 0.35 -10.82
N PHE A 44 8.80 0.41 -9.59
CA PHE A 44 10.18 0.05 -9.25
C PHE A 44 10.50 -1.42 -9.54
N GLU A 45 9.60 -2.35 -9.21
CA GLU A 45 9.78 -3.78 -9.53
C GLU A 45 9.84 -4.01 -11.04
N ASN A 46 8.98 -3.35 -11.82
CA ASN A 46 9.01 -3.43 -13.28
C ASN A 46 10.27 -2.81 -13.87
N GLU A 47 10.75 -1.69 -13.32
CA GLU A 47 11.98 -1.04 -13.77
C GLU A 47 13.19 -1.93 -13.47
N ILE A 48 13.31 -2.46 -12.25
CA ILE A 48 14.38 -3.42 -11.91
C ILE A 48 14.30 -4.65 -12.83
N LYS A 49 13.11 -5.20 -13.05
CA LYS A 49 12.96 -6.36 -13.93
C LYS A 49 13.41 -6.05 -15.36
N ASN A 50 13.05 -4.89 -15.91
CA ASN A 50 13.50 -4.47 -17.24
C ASN A 50 15.02 -4.24 -17.33
N VAL A 51 15.67 -3.84 -16.24
CA VAL A 51 17.14 -3.67 -16.18
C VAL A 51 17.86 -5.01 -15.96
N VAL A 52 17.27 -5.94 -15.19
CA VAL A 52 17.85 -7.27 -14.91
C VAL A 52 17.61 -8.26 -16.06
N ASP A 53 16.51 -8.12 -16.81
CA ASP A 53 16.24 -8.85 -18.05
C ASP A 53 16.88 -8.17 -19.29
N ALA A 54 17.54 -7.01 -19.14
CA ALA A 54 18.37 -6.44 -20.20
C ALA A 54 19.70 -7.22 -20.28
N PRO A 55 19.99 -7.92 -21.38
CA PRO A 55 21.24 -8.65 -21.53
C PRO A 55 22.41 -7.67 -21.74
N GLU A 56 23.17 -7.37 -20.69
CA GLU A 56 24.61 -7.09 -20.83
C GLU A 56 25.29 -8.40 -21.30
N VAL A 57 26.12 -8.54 -22.33
CA VAL A 57 26.90 -7.65 -23.20
C VAL A 57 27.13 -8.39 -24.52
N LYS A 58 26.80 -7.81 -25.68
CA LYS A 58 27.46 -8.16 -26.96
C LYS A 58 28.14 -6.92 -27.51
N SER A 59 29.39 -7.09 -27.94
CA SER A 59 30.18 -6.21 -28.80
C SER A 59 30.87 -4.99 -28.15
N THR A 60 31.96 -5.26 -27.44
CA THR A 60 33.19 -4.47 -27.60
C THR A 60 34.25 -5.37 -28.22
N LYS A 61 34.16 -5.55 -29.54
CA LYS A 61 35.28 -5.98 -30.38
C LYS A 61 35.47 -4.91 -31.43
N LYS A 62 36.40 -3.99 -31.17
CA LYS A 62 37.03 -3.17 -32.18
C LYS A 62 38.38 -2.67 -31.64
N GLU A 63 39.38 -3.54 -31.72
CA GLU A 63 40.65 -3.27 -32.40
C GLU A 63 41.32 -4.61 -32.74
#